data_AF-A0A3N5RZK9-F1
#
_entry.id   AF-A0A3N5RZK9-F1
#
_cell.length_a   1.000
_cell.length_b   1.000
_cell.length_c   1.000
_cell.angle_alpha   90.00
_cell.angle_beta   90.00
_cell.angle_gamma   90.00
#
_symmetry.space_group_name_H-M   'P 1'
#
loop_
_entity.id
_entity.type
_entity.pdbx_description
1 polymer ?
#
loop_
_entity_poly.entity_id
_entity_poly.type
_entity_poly.pdbx_seq_one_letter_code
_entity_poly.pdbx_strand_id
1 'polypeptide(L)' 'MPYTIVLHIQNEEAVVGEVEELPKPNDYLVIISNPHRLDGKDLYYLSENVVTVMWPTHRINFIEVMPSKEEEEIIGFVRE' A
#
# COMPACT_ATOMS: atom_id res chain seq x y z
N MET A 1 -0.92 -4.70 13.58
CA MET A 1 -1.48 -3.51 12.93
C MET A 1 -1.37 -3.73 11.44
N PRO A 2 -2.35 -3.32 10.63
CA PRO A 2 -2.24 -3.42 9.19
C PRO A 2 -1.00 -2.66 8.72
N TYR A 3 -0.29 -3.21 7.74
CA TYR A 3 0.81 -2.54 7.06
C TYR A 3 0.21 -1.52 6.10
N THR A 4 0.66 -0.27 6.16
CA THR A 4 0.42 0.68 5.08
C THR A 4 1.44 0.42 3.98
N ILE A 5 0.96 0.20 2.76
CA ILE A 5 1.81 -0.03 1.59
C ILE A 5 1.48 0.94 0.47
N VAL A 6 2.47 1.21 -0.37
CA VAL A 6 2.32 2.00 -1.60
C VAL A 6 2.65 1.12 -2.81
N LEU A 7 1.69 0.95 -3.71
CA LEU A 7 1.85 0.24 -4.97
C LEU A 7 2.23 1.21 -6.09
N HIS A 8 3.37 0.96 -6.74
CA HIS A 8 3.78 1.67 -7.94
C HIS A 8 3.39 0.85 -9.17
N ILE A 9 2.23 1.15 -9.75
CA ILE A 9 1.64 0.38 -10.85
C ILE A 9 2.20 0.88 -12.20
N GLN A 10 2.39 -0.03 -13.15
CA GLN A 10 2.86 0.32 -14.49
C GLN A 10 1.90 1.28 -15.20
N ASN A 11 2.43 2.44 -15.62
CA ASN A 11 1.71 3.49 -16.35
C ASN A 11 0.52 4.09 -15.59
N GLU A 12 0.50 4.01 -14.27
CA GLU A 12 -0.56 4.54 -13.42
C GLU A 12 0.05 5.28 -12.23
N GLU A 13 -0.73 6.15 -11.60
CA GLU A 13 -0.32 6.78 -10.35
C GLU A 13 -0.23 5.77 -9.19
N ALA A 14 0.59 6.11 -8.19
CA ALA A 14 0.79 5.27 -7.02
C ALA A 14 -0.48 5.15 -6.17
N VAL A 15 -0.73 3.95 -5.64
CA VAL A 15 -1.88 3.64 -4.80
C VAL A 15 -1.41 3.32 -3.39
N VAL A 16 -1.96 4.01 -2.41
CA VAL A 16 -1.76 3.74 -0.98
C VAL A 16 -2.93 2.90 -0.47
N GLY A 17 -2.64 1.97 0.43
CA GLY A 17 -3.66 1.37 1.28
C GLY A 17 -3.08 0.40 2.29
N GLU A 18 -3.93 -0.44 2.83
CA GLU A 18 -3.62 -1.29 3.98
C GLU A 18 -3.68 -2.78 3.65
N VAL A 19 -2.79 -3.57 4.26
CA VAL A 19 -2.78 -5.03 4.19
C VAL A 19 -2.55 -5.63 5.58
N GLU A 20 -3.24 -6.72 5.91
CA GLU A 20 -3.02 -7.44 7.18
C GLU A 20 -1.73 -8.28 7.14
N GLU A 21 -1.41 -8.86 5.99
CA GLU A 21 -0.18 -9.59 5.71
C GLU A 21 0.49 -9.02 4.46
N LEU A 22 1.83 -8.89 4.49
CA LEU A 22 2.57 -8.51 3.29
C LEU A 22 2.48 -9.59 2.20
N PRO A 23 2.41 -9.20 0.92
CA PRO A 23 2.34 -10.16 -0.18
C PRO A 23 3.57 -11.06 -0.22
N LYS A 24 3.34 -12.34 -0.46
CA LYS A 24 4.38 -13.38 -0.54
C LYS A 24 4.91 -13.48 -1.98
N PRO A 25 6.14 -13.97 -2.20
CA PRO A 25 6.72 -14.08 -3.55
C PRO A 25 5.90 -14.89 -4.56
N ASN A 26 5.04 -15.79 -4.09
CA ASN A 26 4.19 -16.64 -4.94
C ASN A 26 2.75 -16.12 -5.12
N ASP A 27 2.44 -14.96 -4.55
CA ASP A 27 1.11 -14.37 -4.69
C ASP A 27 0.94 -13.74 -6.07
N TYR A 28 -0.20 -14.01 -6.70
CA TYR A 28 -0.54 -13.44 -8.00
C TYR A 28 -1.30 -12.11 -7.89
N LEU A 29 -1.81 -11.80 -6.69
CA LEU A 29 -2.62 -10.63 -6.39
C LEU A 29 -2.12 -9.96 -5.12
N VAL A 30 -2.15 -8.64 -5.09
CA VAL A 30 -2.05 -7.83 -3.87
C VAL A 30 -3.44 -7.29 -3.57
N ILE A 31 -3.96 -7.62 -2.40
CA ILE A 31 -5.31 -7.23 -1.96
C ILE A 31 -5.14 -6.10 -0.97
N ILE A 32 -5.65 -4.92 -1.29
CA ILE A 32 -5.50 -3.71 -0.47
C ILE A 32 -6.86 -3.21 -0.03
N SER A 33 -6.97 -2.82 1.24
CA SER A 33 -8.12 -2.07 1.77
C SER A 33 -7.87 -0.56 1.76
N ASN A 34 -8.97 0.21 1.66
CA ASN A 34 -8.97 1.67 1.66
C ASN A 34 -8.03 2.30 0.62
N PRO A 35 -8.10 1.88 -0.67
CA PRO A 35 -7.17 2.36 -1.68
C PRO A 35 -7.38 3.84 -2.01
N HIS A 36 -6.31 4.62 -1.96
CA HIS A 36 -6.33 6.05 -2.26
C HIS A 36 -5.01 6.49 -2.89
N ARG A 37 -4.98 7.69 -3.45
CA ARG A 37 -3.76 8.31 -3.98
C ARG A 37 -2.90 8.82 -2.84
N LEU A 38 -1.62 9.11 -3.09
CA LEU A 38 -0.70 9.70 -2.09
C LEU A 38 -1.22 11.01 -1.47
N ASP A 39 -2.05 11.76 -2.19
CA ASP A 39 -2.66 13.00 -1.70
C ASP A 39 -3.96 12.79 -0.89
N GLY A 40 -4.33 11.54 -0.60
CA GLY A 40 -5.54 11.20 0.16
C GLY A 40 -6.82 11.14 -0.66
N LYS A 41 -6.76 11.44 -1.97
CA LYS A 41 -7.96 11.43 -2.83
C LYS A 41 -8.26 10.04 -3.37
N ASP A 42 -9.52 9.87 -3.77
CA ASP A 42 -9.97 8.67 -4.45
C ASP A 42 -9.27 8.44 -5.79
N LEU A 43 -9.18 7.17 -6.20
CA LEU A 43 -8.70 6.79 -7.51
C LEU A 43 -9.80 7.02 -8.55
N TYR A 44 -9.49 7.80 -9.58
CA TYR A 44 -10.47 8.24 -10.59
C TYR A 44 -11.13 7.10 -11.38
N TYR A 45 -10.50 5.92 -11.41
CA TYR A 45 -10.98 4.74 -12.14
C TYR A 45 -11.71 3.73 -11.27
N LEU A 46 -11.81 3.95 -9.95
CA LEU A 46 -12.59 3.08 -9.07
C LEU A 46 -14.06 3.49 -9.05
N SER A 47 -14.92 2.51 -8.80
CA SER A 47 -16.35 2.78 -8.53
C SER A 47 -16.52 3.44 -7.17
N GLU A 48 -17.67 4.08 -6.97
CA GLU A 48 -18.02 4.67 -5.67
C GLU A 48 -18.08 3.61 -4.56
N ASN A 49 -17.65 3.97 -3.35
CA ASN A 49 -17.69 3.14 -2.14
C ASN A 49 -16.90 1.82 -2.23
N VAL A 50 -15.88 1.73 -3.09
CA VAL A 50 -14.96 0.59 -3.13
C VAL A 50 -14.08 0.59 -1.87
N VAL A 51 -14.13 -0.51 -1.10
CA VAL A 51 -13.36 -0.67 0.14
C VAL A 51 -12.16 -1.59 -0.01
N THR A 52 -12.13 -2.44 -1.04
CA THR A 52 -11.08 -3.42 -1.28
C THR A 52 -10.85 -3.58 -2.77
N VAL A 53 -9.59 -3.59 -3.18
CA VAL A 53 -9.18 -3.80 -4.57
C VAL A 53 -8.07 -4.83 -4.64
N MET A 54 -8.07 -5.63 -5.69
CA MET A 54 -7.08 -6.67 -5.95
C MET A 54 -6.30 -6.29 -7.21
N TRP A 55 -5.00 -6.03 -7.08
CA TRP A 55 -4.12 -5.77 -8.21
C TRP A 55 -3.25 -6.98 -8.55
N PRO A 56 -3.10 -7.32 -9.83
CA PRO A 56 -2.19 -8.39 -10.21
C PRO A 56 -0.73 -7.96 -10.04
N THR A 57 0.07 -8.83 -9.43
CA THR A 57 1.49 -8.55 -9.12
C THR A 57 2.32 -8.24 -10.36
N HIS A 58 2.00 -8.85 -11.51
CA HIS A 58 2.70 -8.61 -12.77
C HIS A 58 2.53 -7.19 -13.35
N ARG A 59 1.61 -6.37 -12.80
CA ARG A 59 1.43 -4.96 -13.17
C ARG A 59 2.12 -3.99 -12.22
N ILE A 60 2.64 -4.48 -11.10
CA ILE A 60 3.25 -3.67 -10.04
C ILE A 60 4.77 -3.64 -10.28
N ASN A 61 5.34 -2.43 -10.38
CA ASN A 61 6.78 -2.25 -10.54
C ASN A 61 7.52 -2.57 -9.23
N PHE A 62 7.02 -2.03 -8.11
CA PHE A 62 7.52 -2.29 -6.75
C PHE A 62 6.48 -1.87 -5.70
N ILE A 63 6.72 -2.27 -4.45
CA ILE A 63 5.87 -2.00 -3.29
C ILE A 63 6.72 -1.35 -2.19
N GLU A 64 6.28 -0.21 -1.67
CA GLU A 64 6.85 0.38 -0.46
C GLU A 64 6.07 -0.13 0.76
N VAL A 65 6.77 -0.50 1.83
CA VAL A 65 6.17 -0.82 3.12
C VAL A 65 6.48 0.35 4.05
N MET A 66 5.45 1.06 4.47
CA MET A 66 5.60 2.22 5.33
C MET A 66 5.85 1.78 6.77
N PRO A 67 6.77 2.41 7.50
CA PRO A 67 6.99 2.11 8.91
C PRO A 67 5.70 2.39 9.71
N SER A 68 5.44 1.55 10.70
CA SER A 68 4.40 1.86 11.67
C SER A 68 4.86 3.00 12.58
N LYS A 69 3.94 3.82 13.10
CA LYS A 69 4.28 4.92 14.02
C LYS A 69 5.08 4.45 15.25
N GLU A 70 4.83 3.23 15.73
CA GLU A 70 5.58 2.63 16.83
C GLU A 70 7.06 2.34 16.46
N GLU A 71 7.33 1.95 15.21
CA GLU A 71 8.70 1.72 14.72
C GLU A 71 9.48 3.04 14.55
N GLU A 72 8.80 4.13 14.16
CA GLU A 72 9.42 5.44 14.03
C GLU A 72 9.90 6.00 15.38
N GLU A 73 9.13 5.81 16.45
CA GLU A 73 9.50 6.26 17.80
C GLU A 73 10.77 5.56 18.29
N ILE A 74 10.91 4.24 18.07
CA ILE A 74 12.07 3.45 18.52
C ILE A 74 13.38 3.92 17.85
N ILE A 75 13.33 4.28 16.56
CA ILE A 75 14.52 4.75 15.83
C ILE A 75 14.97 6.14 16.32
N GLY A 76 14.04 6.98 16.77
CA GLY A 76 14.34 8.31 17.31
C GLY A 76 15.23 8.31 18.55
N PHE A 77 15.19 7.24 19.36
CA PHE A 77 15.92 7.16 20.63
C PHE A 77 17.39 6.72 20.52
N VAL A 78 17.85 6.22 19.36
CA VAL A 78 19.22 5.67 19.19
C VAL A 78 20.17 6.65 18.50
N ARG A 79 19.77 7.92 18.35
CA ARG A 79 20.65 8.99 17.82
C ARG A 79 21.07 9.95 18.93
N GLU A 80 21.98 9.50 19.79
CA GLU A 80 22.91 10.36 20.56
C GLU A 80 24.22 9.62 20.83
#